data_AF-A0A6L8QA69-F1
#
_entry.id   AF-A0A6L8QA69-F1
#
_cell.length_a   1.000
_cell.length_b   1.000
_cell.length_c   1.000
_cell.angle_alpha   90.00
_cell.angle_beta   90.00
_cell.angle_gamma   90.00
#
_symmetry.space_group_name_H-M   'P 1'
#
loop_
_entity.id
_entity.type
_entity.pdbx_description
1 polymer ?
#
loop_
_entity_poly.entity_id
_entity_poly.type
_entity_poly.pdbx_seq_one_letter_code
_entity_poly.pdbx_strand_id
1 'polypeptide(L)'
;MKTAKILSFIFTALLIFSSIQPAESSDYLNEVVRANNLYTEKKYSESAQVYESLVNKGERNGHLYYNLGNAYIRMGKTGYAILNYLKALKWIPGNENLHANLKFAIQQTQDKIELPPPGTLNVLFFWVNDFNINELIYFAMFLNFTFWICMALWIYFPALKIARNALLFLLLLSFASIGVKIKNESDIQIGVVLANSLEVKSGRAADAITLFQLHEGALITVTDKHDNWLEVRINEKQKGWVPQNLIGT
;
A
#
# COMPACT_ATOMS: atom_id res chain seq x y z
N MET A 1 -41.21 25.81 -11.27
CA MET A 1 -40.24 26.63 -10.51
C MET A 1 -39.22 25.83 -9.70
N LYS A 2 -39.59 24.76 -8.98
CA LYS A 2 -38.62 23.96 -8.18
C LYS A 2 -37.59 23.19 -9.03
N THR A 3 -38.00 22.64 -10.17
CA THR A 3 -37.14 21.88 -11.09
C THR A 3 -36.06 22.73 -11.76
N ALA A 4 -36.40 23.93 -12.21
CA ALA A 4 -35.45 24.86 -12.83
C ALA A 4 -34.34 25.33 -11.88
N LYS A 5 -34.65 25.48 -10.58
CA LYS A 5 -33.64 25.84 -9.56
C LYS A 5 -32.66 24.70 -9.28
N ILE A 6 -33.13 23.45 -9.33
CA ILE A 6 -32.28 22.26 -9.15
C ILE A 6 -31.34 22.07 -10.35
N LEU A 7 -31.85 22.22 -11.58
CA LEU A 7 -31.04 22.17 -12.80
C LEU A 7 -29.97 23.27 -12.83
N SER A 8 -30.33 24.50 -12.42
CA SER A 8 -29.38 25.61 -12.34
C SER A 8 -28.28 25.37 -11.31
N PHE A 9 -28.61 24.80 -10.14
CA PHE A 9 -27.64 24.45 -9.10
C PHE A 9 -26.69 23.32 -9.52
N ILE A 10 -27.19 22.28 -10.19
CA ILE A 10 -26.36 21.18 -10.73
C ILE A 10 -25.41 21.71 -11.80
N PHE A 11 -25.89 22.61 -12.67
CA PHE A 11 -25.07 23.23 -13.71
C PHE A 11 -23.97 24.14 -13.15
N THR A 12 -24.26 24.91 -12.07
CA THR A 12 -23.23 25.71 -11.40
C THR A 12 -22.23 24.84 -10.65
N ALA A 13 -22.66 23.75 -10.01
CA ALA A 13 -21.76 22.80 -9.38
C ALA A 13 -20.81 22.13 -10.41
N LEU A 14 -21.32 21.76 -11.59
CA LEU A 14 -20.51 21.20 -12.69
C LEU A 14 -19.46 22.18 -13.24
N LEU A 15 -19.78 23.48 -13.33
CA LEU A 15 -18.84 24.51 -13.79
C LEU A 15 -17.70 24.76 -12.79
N ILE A 16 -17.97 24.69 -11.49
CA ILE A 16 -16.94 24.84 -10.44
C ILE A 16 -15.95 23.68 -10.51
N PHE A 17 -16.40 22.45 -10.79
CA PHE A 17 -15.55 21.28 -10.94
C PHE A 17 -14.63 21.33 -12.19
N SER A 18 -15.02 22.02 -13.25
CA SER A 18 -14.22 22.12 -14.48
C SER A 18 -13.03 23.10 -14.42
N SER A 19 -12.90 23.87 -13.34
CA SER A 19 -11.92 24.98 -13.23
C SER A 19 -10.65 24.65 -12.44
N ILE A 20 -10.49 23.42 -11.96
CA ILE A 20 -9.29 23.00 -11.24
C ILE A 20 -8.32 22.35 -12.24
N GLN A 21 -7.44 23.14 -12.82
CA GLN A 21 -6.27 22.62 -13.54
C GLN A 21 -5.10 22.49 -12.56
N PRO A 22 -4.63 21.28 -12.23
CA PRO A 22 -3.47 21.11 -11.37
C PRO A 22 -2.19 21.42 -12.16
N ALA A 23 -1.63 22.61 -11.92
CA ALA A 23 -0.39 23.10 -12.53
C ALA A 23 0.86 22.30 -12.12
N GLU A 24 0.77 21.47 -11.08
CA GLU A 24 1.85 20.62 -10.54
C GLU A 24 2.08 19.31 -11.34
N SER A 25 1.16 18.95 -12.24
CA SER A 25 1.18 17.64 -12.93
C SER A 25 2.24 17.49 -14.02
N SER A 26 2.74 18.59 -14.61
CA SER A 26 3.66 18.53 -15.75
C SER A 26 5.11 18.21 -15.35
N ASP A 27 5.59 18.80 -14.25
CA ASP A 27 6.98 18.60 -13.79
C ASP A 27 7.19 17.18 -13.25
N TYR A 28 6.23 16.68 -12.45
CA TYR A 28 6.19 15.29 -11.99
C TYR A 28 6.29 14.30 -13.15
N LEU A 29 5.46 14.47 -14.18
CA LEU A 29 5.43 13.55 -15.32
C LEU A 29 6.76 13.57 -16.09
N ASN A 30 7.37 14.74 -16.25
CA ASN A 30 8.68 14.87 -16.89
C ASN A 30 9.78 14.15 -16.09
N GLU A 31 9.78 14.25 -14.75
CA GLU A 31 10.73 13.53 -13.90
C GLU A 31 10.53 12.01 -13.97
N VAL A 32 9.28 11.52 -14.00
CA VAL A 32 8.98 10.10 -14.18
C VAL A 32 9.46 9.59 -15.55
N VAL A 33 9.20 10.34 -16.62
CA VAL A 33 9.68 10.00 -17.97
C VAL A 33 11.21 9.98 -18.00
N ARG A 34 11.87 10.96 -17.38
CA ARG A 34 13.33 10.97 -17.26
C ARG A 34 13.85 9.73 -16.53
N ALA A 35 13.25 9.36 -15.40
CA ALA A 35 13.65 8.16 -14.65
C ALA A 35 13.48 6.87 -15.46
N ASN A 36 12.39 6.75 -16.23
CA ASN A 36 12.12 5.64 -17.13
C ASN A 36 13.13 5.55 -18.29
N ASN A 37 13.51 6.69 -18.87
CA ASN A 37 14.53 6.72 -19.93
C ASN A 37 15.89 6.28 -19.38
N LEU A 38 16.31 6.78 -18.23
CA LEU A 38 17.53 6.34 -17.54
C LEU A 38 17.51 4.82 -17.27
N TYR A 39 16.37 4.28 -16.83
CA TYR A 39 16.21 2.84 -16.62
C TYR A 39 16.39 2.06 -17.94
N THR A 40 15.78 2.53 -19.03
CA THR A 40 15.87 1.91 -20.36
C THR A 40 17.30 1.95 -20.92
N GLU A 41 18.03 3.03 -20.65
CA GLU A 41 19.45 3.19 -20.94
C GLU A 41 20.37 2.37 -20.01
N LYS A 42 19.80 1.56 -19.10
CA LYS A 42 20.51 0.74 -18.11
C LYS A 42 21.28 1.54 -17.05
N LYS A 43 21.02 2.85 -16.94
CA LYS A 43 21.56 3.75 -15.92
C LYS A 43 20.74 3.62 -14.63
N TYR A 44 20.77 2.44 -14.02
CA TYR A 44 19.88 2.11 -12.89
C TYR A 44 20.10 2.98 -11.67
N SER A 45 21.36 3.33 -11.36
CA SER A 45 21.67 4.20 -10.21
C SER A 45 21.08 5.60 -10.38
N GLU A 46 21.20 6.18 -11.58
CA GLU A 46 20.66 7.51 -11.89
C GLU A 46 19.12 7.47 -11.92
N SER A 47 18.55 6.41 -12.47
CA SER A 47 17.10 6.17 -12.44
C SER A 47 16.57 6.10 -11.01
N ALA A 48 17.23 5.32 -10.15
CA ALA A 48 16.86 5.19 -8.73
C ALA A 48 16.92 6.53 -8.01
N GLN A 49 17.96 7.35 -8.25
CA GLN A 49 18.07 8.68 -7.64
C GLN A 49 16.92 9.62 -8.02
N VAL A 50 16.48 9.61 -9.29
CA VAL A 50 15.33 10.43 -9.72
C VAL A 50 14.04 9.94 -9.03
N TYR A 51 13.83 8.63 -8.97
CA TYR A 51 12.69 8.06 -8.25
C TYR A 51 12.71 8.34 -6.75
N GLU A 52 13.86 8.21 -6.09
CA GLU A 52 14.06 8.58 -4.69
C GLU A 52 13.74 10.07 -4.45
N SER A 53 14.18 10.95 -5.35
CA SER A 53 13.86 12.39 -5.30
C SER A 53 12.35 12.63 -5.31
N LEU A 54 11.62 11.97 -6.22
CA LEU A 54 10.16 12.04 -6.28
C LEU A 54 9.51 11.54 -4.99
N VAL A 55 9.94 10.38 -4.46
CA VAL A 55 9.47 9.88 -3.16
C VAL A 55 9.74 10.88 -2.03
N ASN A 56 10.92 11.49 -2.00
CA ASN A 56 11.33 12.44 -0.97
C ASN A 56 10.56 13.76 -1.05
N LYS A 57 10.12 14.18 -2.24
CA LYS A 57 9.21 15.32 -2.43
C LYS A 57 7.80 15.06 -1.89
N GLY A 58 7.49 13.84 -1.46
CA GLY A 58 6.20 13.47 -0.90
C GLY A 58 5.32 12.71 -1.88
N GLU A 59 5.78 12.43 -3.10
CA GLU A 59 5.02 11.66 -4.06
C GLU A 59 4.78 10.24 -3.55
N ARG A 60 3.53 9.79 -3.65
CA ARG A 60 3.10 8.46 -3.22
C ARG A 60 2.33 7.80 -4.35
N ASN A 61 2.96 6.85 -5.03
CA ASN A 61 2.36 6.16 -6.16
C ASN A 61 2.90 4.73 -6.26
N GLY A 62 2.00 3.77 -6.45
CA GLY A 62 2.37 2.35 -6.58
C GLY A 62 3.36 2.07 -7.71
N HIS A 63 3.19 2.70 -8.87
CA HIS A 63 4.09 2.54 -10.02
C HIS A 63 5.46 3.16 -9.77
N LEU A 64 5.51 4.28 -9.05
CA LEU A 64 6.76 4.93 -8.67
C LEU A 64 7.60 4.01 -7.77
N TYR A 65 6.97 3.46 -6.72
CA TYR A 65 7.63 2.48 -5.85
C TYR A 65 8.03 1.21 -6.60
N TYR A 66 7.15 0.70 -7.47
CA TYR A 66 7.45 -0.48 -8.28
C TYR A 66 8.68 -0.26 -9.17
N ASN A 67 8.75 0.87 -9.87
CA ASN A 67 9.88 1.18 -10.74
C ASN A 67 11.17 1.47 -9.97
N LEU A 68 11.08 2.11 -8.80
CA LEU A 68 12.23 2.25 -7.90
C LEU A 68 12.74 0.88 -7.43
N GLY A 69 11.83 -0.04 -7.07
CA GLY A 69 12.18 -1.42 -6.75
C GLY A 69 12.87 -2.14 -7.92
N ASN A 70 12.35 -1.96 -9.14
CA ASN A 70 12.97 -2.48 -10.35
C ASN A 70 14.38 -1.89 -10.58
N ALA A 71 14.61 -0.61 -10.32
CA ALA A 71 15.94 -0.03 -10.42
C ALA A 71 16.90 -0.67 -9.40
N TYR A 72 16.48 -0.83 -8.15
CA TYR A 72 17.29 -1.46 -7.11
C TYR A 72 17.63 -2.93 -7.39
N ILE A 73 16.68 -3.72 -7.89
CA ILE A 73 16.95 -5.14 -8.18
C ILE A 73 18.02 -5.27 -9.28
N ARG A 74 18.01 -4.37 -10.28
CA ARG A 74 19.03 -4.33 -11.34
C ARG A 74 20.40 -3.87 -10.85
N MET A 75 20.46 -3.20 -9.70
CA MET A 75 21.70 -2.84 -9.00
C MET A 75 22.18 -3.91 -8.01
N GLY A 76 21.44 -5.02 -7.86
CA GLY A 76 21.74 -6.06 -6.86
C GLY A 76 21.41 -5.65 -5.42
N LYS A 77 20.68 -4.55 -5.21
CA LYS A 77 20.25 -4.05 -3.89
C LYS A 77 18.91 -4.67 -3.51
N THR A 78 18.90 -5.98 -3.26
CA THR A 78 17.67 -6.78 -3.10
C THR A 78 16.79 -6.30 -1.94
N GLY A 79 17.36 -5.89 -0.82
CA GLY A 79 16.59 -5.40 0.33
C GLY A 79 15.84 -4.12 0.02
N TYR A 80 16.48 -3.18 -0.66
CA TYR A 80 15.85 -1.94 -1.13
C TYR A 80 14.77 -2.21 -2.18
N ALA A 81 14.97 -3.21 -3.05
CA ALA A 81 13.96 -3.62 -4.02
C ALA A 81 12.71 -4.16 -3.34
N ILE A 82 12.87 -5.11 -2.40
CA ILE A 82 11.77 -5.70 -1.63
C ILE A 82 11.01 -4.62 -0.86
N LEU A 83 11.71 -3.71 -0.17
CA LEU A 83 11.09 -2.61 0.56
C LEU A 83 10.17 -1.77 -0.33
N ASN A 84 10.64 -1.42 -1.54
CA ASN A 84 9.85 -0.61 -2.46
C ASN A 84 8.70 -1.41 -3.10
N TYR A 85 8.87 -2.70 -3.37
CA TYR A 85 7.75 -3.55 -3.80
C TYR A 85 6.66 -3.67 -2.74
N LEU A 86 7.02 -3.79 -1.45
CA LEU A 86 6.04 -3.78 -0.35
C LEU A 86 5.29 -2.45 -0.27
N LYS A 87 6.00 -1.33 -0.47
CA LYS A 87 5.35 0.00 -0.57
C LYS A 87 4.41 0.07 -1.76
N ALA A 88 4.80 -0.45 -2.92
CA ALA A 88 3.96 -0.50 -4.11
C ALA A 88 2.69 -1.34 -3.89
N LEU A 89 2.78 -2.45 -3.15
CA LEU A 89 1.67 -3.37 -2.88
C LEU A 89 0.48 -2.69 -2.19
N LYS A 90 0.74 -1.63 -1.41
CA LYS A 90 -0.33 -0.84 -0.76
C LYS A 90 -1.20 -0.06 -1.75
N TRP A 91 -0.64 0.28 -2.92
CA TRP A 91 -1.29 1.12 -3.93
C TRP A 91 -1.83 0.32 -5.11
N ILE A 92 -1.08 -0.69 -5.54
CA ILE A 92 -1.43 -1.53 -6.70
C ILE A 92 -1.46 -3.02 -6.30
N PRO A 93 -2.28 -3.41 -5.30
CA PRO A 93 -2.29 -4.78 -4.76
C PRO A 93 -2.67 -5.84 -5.80
N GLY A 94 -3.45 -5.51 -6.82
CA GLY A 94 -3.81 -6.43 -7.91
C GLY A 94 -2.75 -6.57 -9.03
N ASN A 95 -1.58 -5.94 -8.92
CA ASN A 95 -0.59 -5.97 -9.99
C ASN A 95 0.22 -7.28 -10.00
N GLU A 96 -0.05 -8.14 -10.98
CA GLU A 96 0.60 -9.46 -11.10
C GLU A 96 2.13 -9.36 -11.31
N ASN A 97 2.60 -8.38 -12.08
CA ASN A 97 4.04 -8.18 -12.32
C ASN A 97 4.77 -7.78 -11.04
N LEU A 98 4.13 -6.97 -10.19
CA LEU A 98 4.65 -6.61 -8.88
C LEU A 98 4.76 -7.83 -7.97
N HIS A 99 3.74 -8.68 -7.92
CA HIS A 99 3.78 -9.94 -7.15
C HIS A 99 4.90 -10.87 -7.63
N ALA A 100 5.03 -11.03 -8.95
CA ALA A 100 6.09 -11.84 -9.54
C ALA A 100 7.49 -11.30 -9.19
N ASN A 101 7.69 -9.99 -9.30
CA ASN A 101 8.97 -9.34 -8.99
C ASN A 101 9.30 -9.39 -7.51
N LEU A 102 8.32 -9.20 -6.62
CA LEU A 102 8.50 -9.33 -5.19
C LEU A 102 8.87 -10.77 -4.81
N LYS A 103 8.15 -11.75 -5.34
CA LYS A 103 8.44 -13.17 -5.12
C LYS A 103 9.84 -13.52 -5.63
N PHE A 104 10.20 -13.07 -6.83
CA PHE A 104 11.54 -13.26 -7.40
C PHE A 104 12.62 -12.67 -6.49
N ALA A 105 12.45 -11.42 -6.03
CA ALA A 105 13.41 -10.76 -5.14
C ALA A 105 13.56 -11.51 -3.80
N ILE A 106 12.45 -11.95 -3.18
CA ILE A 106 12.48 -12.75 -1.95
C ILE A 106 13.26 -14.05 -2.16
N GLN A 107 13.08 -14.73 -3.29
CA GLN A 107 13.80 -15.98 -3.60
C GLN A 107 15.30 -15.79 -3.82
N GLN A 108 15.75 -14.56 -4.12
CA GLN A 108 17.17 -14.21 -4.20
C GLN A 108 17.81 -13.93 -2.84
N THR A 109 17.01 -13.75 -1.78
CA THR A 109 17.55 -13.56 -0.42
C THR A 109 18.10 -14.86 0.13
N GLN A 110 19.02 -14.75 1.10
CA GLN A 110 19.58 -15.91 1.78
C GLN A 110 18.54 -16.61 2.67
N ASP A 111 17.76 -15.83 3.41
CA ASP A 111 16.83 -16.35 4.41
C ASP A 111 15.50 -16.82 3.79
N LYS A 112 15.14 -16.34 2.60
CA LYS A 112 13.94 -16.72 1.82
C LYS A 112 12.64 -16.66 2.63
N ILE A 113 12.54 -15.69 3.53
CA ILE A 113 11.37 -15.50 4.39
C ILE A 113 10.23 -14.95 3.54
N GLU A 114 9.11 -15.68 3.50
CA GLU A 114 7.91 -15.27 2.78
C GLU A 114 7.06 -14.30 3.60
N LEU A 115 6.10 -13.65 2.94
CA LEU A 115 5.13 -12.77 3.60
C LEU A 115 4.31 -13.57 4.63
N PRO A 116 3.94 -12.96 5.78
CA PRO A 116 3.12 -13.63 6.77
C PRO A 116 1.75 -13.98 6.16
N PRO A 117 1.15 -15.12 6.56
CA PRO A 117 -0.16 -15.50 6.08
C PRO A 117 -1.22 -14.47 6.50
N PRO A 118 -2.29 -14.31 5.70
CA PRO A 118 -3.37 -13.39 6.04
C PRO A 118 -4.07 -13.82 7.33
N GLY A 119 -4.47 -12.85 8.16
CA GLY A 119 -5.17 -13.11 9.42
C GLY A 119 -6.57 -13.70 9.25
N THR A 120 -7.19 -14.19 10.32
CA THR A 120 -8.49 -14.89 10.28
C THR A 120 -9.62 -14.06 9.65
N LEU A 121 -9.65 -12.75 9.88
CA LEU A 121 -10.66 -11.86 9.27
C LEU A 121 -10.54 -11.83 7.73
N ASN A 122 -9.35 -12.02 7.19
CA ASN A 122 -9.11 -12.05 5.74
C ASN A 122 -9.63 -13.33 5.09
N VAL A 123 -9.93 -14.37 5.86
CA VAL A 123 -10.63 -15.54 5.30
C VAL A 123 -12.08 -15.17 4.96
N LEU A 124 -12.72 -14.37 5.81
CA LEU A 124 -14.09 -13.88 5.59
C LEU A 124 -14.15 -12.70 4.61
N PHE A 125 -13.13 -11.85 4.62
CA PHE A 125 -12.99 -10.66 3.78
C PHE A 125 -11.85 -10.81 2.76
N PHE A 126 -11.76 -11.97 2.10
CA PHE A 126 -10.63 -12.31 1.23
C PHE A 126 -10.39 -11.30 0.11
N TRP A 127 -11.46 -10.71 -0.42
CA TRP A 127 -11.41 -9.70 -1.47
C TRP A 127 -10.71 -8.41 -1.03
N VAL A 128 -10.65 -8.10 0.27
CA VAL A 128 -10.11 -6.80 0.76
C VAL A 128 -8.64 -6.63 0.41
N ASN A 129 -7.90 -7.72 0.24
CA ASN A 129 -6.48 -7.66 -0.10
C ASN A 129 -6.21 -7.38 -1.58
N ASP A 130 -7.20 -7.58 -2.45
CA ASP A 130 -7.07 -7.32 -3.90
C ASP A 130 -7.24 -5.85 -4.26
N PHE A 131 -7.83 -5.07 -3.35
CA PHE A 131 -8.10 -3.63 -3.54
C PHE A 131 -7.26 -2.78 -2.61
N ASN A 132 -6.86 -1.59 -3.07
CA ASN A 132 -6.29 -0.57 -2.19
C ASN A 132 -7.40 0.15 -1.40
N ILE A 133 -7.01 0.90 -0.37
CA ILE A 133 -7.97 1.60 0.49
C ILE A 133 -8.82 2.63 -0.28
N ASN A 134 -8.25 3.30 -1.29
CA ASN A 134 -8.95 4.31 -2.08
C ASN A 134 -10.01 3.68 -2.98
N GLU A 135 -9.72 2.54 -3.60
CA GLU A 135 -10.68 1.77 -4.40
C GLU A 135 -11.89 1.34 -3.57
N LEU A 136 -11.66 0.84 -2.35
CA LEU A 136 -12.73 0.50 -1.41
C LEU A 136 -13.56 1.73 -1.01
N ILE A 137 -12.92 2.87 -0.78
CA ILE A 137 -13.61 4.14 -0.47
C ILE A 137 -14.46 4.59 -1.65
N TYR A 138 -13.92 4.61 -2.87
CA TYR A 138 -14.67 5.00 -4.06
C TYR A 138 -15.86 4.07 -4.31
N PHE A 139 -15.68 2.76 -4.10
CA PHE A 139 -16.77 1.80 -4.17
C PHE A 139 -17.85 2.08 -3.11
N ALA A 140 -17.46 2.36 -1.88
CA ALA A 140 -18.41 2.74 -0.81
C ALA A 140 -19.14 4.06 -1.12
N MET A 141 -18.47 5.06 -1.68
CA MET A 141 -19.08 6.31 -2.13
C MET A 141 -20.09 6.06 -3.26
N PHE A 142 -19.75 5.23 -4.23
CA PHE A 142 -20.65 4.84 -5.32
C PHE A 142 -21.91 4.11 -4.78
N LEU A 143 -21.74 3.16 -3.86
CA LEU A 143 -22.85 2.47 -3.20
C LEU A 143 -23.70 3.44 -2.37
N ASN A 144 -23.08 4.39 -1.66
CA ASN A 144 -23.78 5.39 -0.88
C ASN A 144 -24.67 6.27 -1.75
N PHE A 145 -24.13 6.77 -2.87
CA PHE A 145 -24.88 7.57 -3.84
C PHE A 145 -26.06 6.78 -4.43
N THR A 146 -25.81 5.54 -4.85
CA THR A 146 -26.84 4.65 -5.40
C THR A 146 -27.93 4.33 -4.37
N PHE A 147 -27.55 4.12 -3.11
CA PHE A 147 -28.47 3.90 -2.00
C PHE A 147 -29.43 5.08 -1.80
N TRP A 148 -28.93 6.32 -1.80
CA TRP A 148 -29.77 7.51 -1.65
C TRP A 148 -30.73 7.72 -2.82
N ILE A 149 -30.30 7.42 -4.05
CA ILE A 149 -31.20 7.42 -5.21
C ILE A 149 -32.32 6.39 -5.02
N CYS A 150 -31.97 5.15 -4.65
CA CYS A 150 -32.95 4.10 -4.41
C CYS A 150 -33.92 4.48 -3.28
N MET A 151 -33.42 5.11 -2.22
CA MET A 151 -34.22 5.60 -1.09
C MET A 151 -35.22 6.68 -1.53
N ALA A 152 -34.81 7.61 -2.39
CA ALA A 152 -35.70 8.64 -2.93
C ALA A 152 -36.78 8.04 -3.86
N LEU A 153 -36.41 7.10 -4.72
CA LEU A 153 -37.34 6.42 -5.61
C LEU A 153 -38.34 5.53 -4.87
N TRP A 154 -37.91 4.92 -3.76
CA TRP A 154 -38.76 4.06 -2.92
C TRP A 154 -40.01 4.79 -2.38
N ILE A 155 -39.93 6.12 -2.17
CA ILE A 155 -41.08 6.95 -1.75
C ILE A 155 -42.22 6.88 -2.78
N TYR A 156 -41.88 6.82 -4.07
CA TYR A 156 -42.85 6.77 -5.17
C TYR A 156 -43.13 5.35 -5.66
N PHE A 157 -42.17 4.43 -5.48
CA PHE A 157 -42.23 3.06 -5.94
C PHE A 157 -41.95 2.07 -4.79
N PRO A 158 -42.96 1.70 -3.98
CA PRO A 158 -42.78 0.83 -2.81
C PRO A 158 -42.21 -0.56 -3.13
N ALA A 159 -42.34 -1.02 -4.38
CA ALA A 159 -41.75 -2.27 -4.87
C ALA A 159 -40.22 -2.33 -4.71
N LEU A 160 -39.54 -1.18 -4.64
CA LEU A 160 -38.08 -1.10 -4.47
C LEU A 160 -37.57 -1.44 -3.06
N LYS A 161 -38.45 -1.79 -2.10
CA LYS A 161 -38.06 -2.09 -0.70
C LYS A 161 -36.96 -3.16 -0.57
N ILE A 162 -36.98 -4.18 -1.43
CA ILE A 162 -36.00 -5.27 -1.42
C ILE A 162 -34.65 -4.75 -1.91
N ALA A 163 -34.64 -4.03 -3.04
CA ALA A 163 -33.44 -3.41 -3.59
C ALA A 163 -32.81 -2.42 -2.61
N ARG A 164 -33.62 -1.58 -1.94
CA ARG A 164 -33.16 -0.68 -0.88
C ARG A 164 -32.49 -1.42 0.27
N ASN A 165 -33.09 -2.49 0.78
CA ASN A 165 -32.52 -3.27 1.88
C ASN A 165 -31.24 -3.99 1.46
N ALA A 166 -31.18 -4.51 0.23
CA ALA A 166 -29.98 -5.11 -0.33
C ALA A 166 -28.85 -4.08 -0.46
N LEU A 167 -29.14 -2.87 -0.96
CA LEU A 167 -28.17 -1.77 -1.05
C LEU A 167 -27.69 -1.32 0.34
N LEU A 168 -28.57 -1.25 1.34
CA LEU A 168 -28.17 -0.95 2.71
C LEU A 168 -27.21 -2.02 3.25
N PHE A 169 -27.51 -3.30 3.03
CA PHE A 169 -26.63 -4.39 3.43
C PHE A 169 -25.26 -4.30 2.75
N LEU A 170 -25.22 -4.08 1.43
CA LEU A 170 -23.98 -3.92 0.67
C LEU A 170 -23.18 -2.70 1.13
N LEU A 171 -23.85 -1.59 1.46
CA LEU A 171 -23.20 -0.40 2.00
C LEU A 171 -22.60 -0.65 3.39
N LEU A 172 -23.28 -1.37 4.27
CA LEU A 172 -22.71 -1.77 5.56
C LEU A 172 -21.52 -2.72 5.38
N LEU A 173 -21.61 -3.64 4.43
CA LEU A 173 -20.53 -4.57 4.10
C LEU A 173 -19.30 -3.85 3.52
N SER A 174 -19.49 -2.80 2.72
CA SER A 174 -18.38 -1.99 2.20
C SER A 174 -17.67 -1.20 3.31
N PHE A 175 -18.42 -0.63 4.26
CA PHE A 175 -17.81 0.00 5.45
C PHE A 175 -17.06 -1.01 6.32
N ALA A 176 -17.61 -2.22 6.52
CA ALA A 176 -16.91 -3.29 7.21
C ALA A 176 -15.60 -3.69 6.50
N SER A 177 -15.65 -3.77 5.16
CA SER A 177 -14.47 -4.06 4.33
C SER A 177 -13.36 -3.01 4.49
N ILE A 178 -13.73 -1.71 4.52
CA ILE A 178 -12.79 -0.61 4.79
C ILE A 178 -12.18 -0.75 6.19
N GLY A 179 -12.99 -1.04 7.21
CA GLY A 179 -12.52 -1.26 8.58
C GLY A 179 -11.53 -2.42 8.68
N VAL A 180 -11.80 -3.53 8.00
CA VAL A 180 -10.87 -4.67 7.92
C VAL A 180 -9.57 -4.26 7.22
N LYS A 181 -9.63 -3.50 6.11
CA LYS A 181 -8.43 -3.02 5.41
C LYS A 181 -7.54 -2.17 6.32
N ILE A 182 -8.12 -1.19 7.01
CA ILE A 182 -7.40 -0.30 7.93
C ILE A 182 -6.74 -1.11 9.05
N LYS A 183 -7.48 -2.06 9.63
CA LYS A 183 -6.94 -2.93 10.67
C LYS A 183 -5.75 -3.75 10.17
N ASN A 184 -5.87 -4.37 9.00
CA ASN A 184 -4.78 -5.18 8.43
C ASN A 184 -3.51 -4.38 8.18
N GLU A 185 -3.64 -3.17 7.63
CA GLU A 185 -2.50 -2.29 7.36
C GLU A 185 -1.89 -1.68 8.63
N SER A 186 -2.65 -1.62 9.72
CA SER A 186 -2.19 -1.11 11.02
C SER A 186 -1.55 -2.19 11.90
N ASP A 187 -2.12 -3.40 11.92
CA ASP A 187 -1.69 -4.48 12.81
C ASP A 187 -0.41 -5.18 12.31
N ILE A 188 -0.19 -5.22 10.98
CA ILE A 188 0.94 -5.92 10.37
C ILE A 188 1.92 -4.91 9.79
N GLN A 189 2.88 -4.48 10.61
CA GLN A 189 4.00 -3.67 10.15
C GLN A 189 5.14 -4.57 9.67
N ILE A 190 5.26 -4.73 8.36
CA ILE A 190 6.34 -5.49 7.74
C ILE A 190 7.57 -4.61 7.61
N GLY A 191 8.69 -5.09 8.14
CA GLY A 191 10.02 -4.54 7.96
C GLY A 191 10.86 -5.38 7.01
N VAL A 192 11.86 -4.74 6.39
CA VAL A 192 12.86 -5.38 5.53
C VAL A 192 14.25 -5.06 6.04
N VAL A 193 15.09 -6.08 6.23
CA VAL A 193 16.49 -5.90 6.59
C VAL A 193 17.26 -5.30 5.41
N LEU A 194 17.90 -4.14 5.61
CA LEU A 194 18.67 -3.44 4.57
C LEU A 194 20.19 -3.63 4.69
N ALA A 195 20.64 -4.17 5.82
CA ALA A 195 22.05 -4.47 6.06
C ALA A 195 22.42 -5.85 5.48
N ASN A 196 23.68 -6.02 5.07
CA ASN A 196 24.19 -7.31 4.58
C ASN A 196 24.03 -8.44 5.60
N SER A 197 24.26 -8.12 6.88
CA SER A 197 24.04 -9.02 8.01
C SER A 197 23.53 -8.19 9.20
N LEU A 198 22.54 -8.73 9.89
CA LEU A 198 21.88 -8.15 11.04
C LEU A 198 21.80 -9.19 12.16
N GLU A 199 22.45 -8.90 13.28
CA GLU A 199 22.35 -9.73 14.47
C GLU A 199 21.06 -9.42 15.24
N VAL A 200 20.21 -10.43 15.42
CA VAL A 200 19.02 -10.33 16.25
C VAL A 200 19.40 -10.68 17.68
N LYS A 201 19.21 -9.73 18.60
CA LYS A 201 19.64 -9.85 19.99
C LYS A 201 18.50 -10.25 20.92
N SER A 202 18.84 -10.85 22.06
CA SER A 202 17.87 -11.21 23.10
C SER A 202 17.30 -10.00 23.84
N GLY A 203 18.01 -8.88 23.84
CA GLY A 203 17.63 -7.65 24.52
C GLY A 203 18.10 -6.39 23.79
N ARG A 204 17.74 -5.24 24.35
CA ARG A 204 17.95 -3.89 23.77
C ARG A 204 19.36 -3.32 24.03
N ALA A 205 20.33 -4.17 24.33
CA ALA A 205 21.70 -3.78 24.63
C ALA A 205 22.65 -4.24 23.52
N ALA A 206 23.69 -3.46 23.21
CA ALA A 206 24.61 -3.79 22.14
C ALA A 206 25.41 -5.08 22.42
N ASP A 207 25.63 -5.39 23.68
CA ASP A 207 26.32 -6.58 24.21
C ASP A 207 25.37 -7.76 24.51
N ALA A 208 24.07 -7.60 24.27
CA ALA A 208 23.12 -8.70 24.46
C ALA A 208 23.43 -9.88 23.53
N ILE A 209 23.10 -11.07 24.02
CA ILE A 209 23.33 -12.35 23.34
C ILE A 209 22.63 -12.34 21.97
N THR A 210 23.39 -12.65 20.93
CA THR A 210 22.87 -12.83 19.57
C THR A 210 22.12 -14.16 19.50
N LEU A 211 20.82 -14.09 19.22
CA LEU A 211 19.93 -15.25 19.10
C LEU A 211 20.08 -15.93 17.74
N PHE A 212 20.14 -15.12 16.68
CA PHE A 212 20.32 -15.55 15.29
C PHE A 212 20.71 -14.36 14.42
N GLN A 213 21.07 -14.62 13.15
CA GLN A 213 21.44 -13.60 12.18
C GLN A 213 20.46 -13.60 11.01
N LEU A 214 20.20 -12.41 10.47
CA LEU A 214 19.44 -12.17 9.25
C LEU A 214 20.29 -11.46 8.22
N HIS A 215 19.89 -11.55 6.96
CA HIS A 215 20.61 -11.00 5.83
C HIS A 215 19.74 -9.99 5.08
N GLU A 216 20.36 -9.28 4.13
CA GLU A 216 19.67 -8.30 3.30
C GLU A 216 18.41 -8.90 2.64
N GLY A 217 17.30 -8.18 2.73
CA GLY A 217 16.02 -8.57 2.14
C GLY A 217 15.18 -9.51 3.00
N ALA A 218 15.66 -9.94 4.17
CA ALA A 218 14.86 -10.70 5.12
C ALA A 218 13.60 -9.92 5.54
N LEU A 219 12.44 -10.56 5.41
CA LEU A 219 11.16 -10.03 5.87
C LEU A 219 11.00 -10.32 7.37
N ILE A 220 10.58 -9.29 8.11
CA ILE A 220 10.32 -9.38 9.54
C ILE A 220 9.04 -8.64 9.88
N THR A 221 8.29 -9.12 10.87
CA THR A 221 7.15 -8.38 11.42
C THR A 221 7.63 -7.58 12.62
N VAL A 222 7.43 -6.27 12.61
CA VAL A 222 7.74 -5.39 13.76
C VAL A 222 6.59 -5.49 14.75
N THR A 223 6.88 -5.95 15.97
CA THR A 223 5.87 -6.13 17.03
C THR A 223 5.86 -5.00 18.04
N ASP A 224 7.02 -4.40 18.29
CA ASP A 224 7.17 -3.32 19.26
C ASP A 224 8.31 -2.38 18.85
N LYS A 225 8.21 -1.12 19.29
CA LYS A 225 9.20 -0.08 19.05
C LYS A 225 9.53 0.63 20.35
N HIS A 226 10.81 0.58 20.72
CA HIS A 226 11.33 1.23 21.92
C HIS A 226 12.64 1.96 21.59
N ASP A 227 12.62 3.29 21.70
CA ASP A 227 13.75 4.16 21.38
C ASP A 227 14.33 3.88 19.98
N ASN A 228 15.57 3.38 19.91
CA ASN A 228 16.27 3.02 18.68
C ASN A 228 16.22 1.52 18.36
N TRP A 229 15.44 0.75 19.11
CA TRP A 229 15.31 -0.70 18.98
C TRP A 229 13.90 -1.09 18.54
N LEU A 230 13.82 -2.04 17.63
CA LEU A 230 12.58 -2.69 17.23
C LEU A 230 12.58 -4.12 17.76
N GLU A 231 11.48 -4.55 18.35
CA GLU A 231 11.22 -5.97 18.55
C GLU A 231 10.64 -6.51 17.24
N VAL A 232 11.26 -7.58 16.76
CA VAL A 232 10.92 -8.18 15.47
C VAL A 232 10.66 -9.66 15.62
N ARG A 233 9.75 -10.16 14.79
CA ARG A 233 9.31 -11.55 14.76
C ARG A 233 9.34 -12.08 13.34
N ILE A 234 9.88 -13.29 13.18
CA ILE A 234 9.82 -14.05 11.92
C ILE A 234 8.70 -15.08 11.99
N ASN A 235 8.62 -15.80 13.10
CA ASN A 235 7.58 -16.77 13.41
C ASN A 235 7.35 -16.83 14.93
N GLU A 236 6.40 -17.64 15.38
CA GLU A 236 6.06 -17.78 16.81
C GLU A 236 7.24 -18.12 17.73
N LYS A 237 8.32 -18.73 17.19
CA LYS A 237 9.49 -19.16 17.98
C LYS A 237 10.69 -18.22 17.86
N GLN A 238 10.78 -17.44 16.79
CA GLN A 238 11.91 -16.57 16.47
C GLN A 238 11.51 -15.10 16.63
N LYS A 239 11.86 -14.55 17.80
CA LYS A 239 11.68 -13.14 18.16
C LYS A 239 12.97 -12.57 18.76
N GLY A 240 13.17 -11.27 18.63
CA GLY A 240 14.27 -10.57 19.28
C GLY A 240 14.32 -9.08 18.93
N TRP A 241 15.40 -8.42 19.34
CA TRP A 241 15.59 -6.99 19.21
C TRP A 241 16.66 -6.65 18.18
N VAL A 242 16.40 -5.61 17.40
CA VAL A 242 17.26 -5.15 16.30
C VAL A 242 17.30 -3.61 16.24
N PRO A 243 18.43 -3.00 15.84
CA PRO A 243 18.50 -1.56 15.64
C PRO A 243 17.58 -1.07 14.52
N GLN A 244 16.83 0.00 14.77
CA GLN A 244 15.84 0.53 13.82
C GLN A 244 16.48 1.03 12.51
N ASN A 245 17.70 1.57 12.56
CA ASN A 245 18.38 2.16 11.40
C ASN A 245 18.76 1.16 10.30
N LEU A 246 18.74 -0.14 10.60
CA LEU A 246 19.10 -1.20 9.65
C LEU A 246 17.86 -1.81 8.97
N ILE A 247 16.67 -1.30 9.28
CA ILE A 247 15.39 -1.85 8.83
C ILE A 247 14.61 -0.77 8.09
N GLY A 248 14.17 -1.13 6.87
CA GLY A 248 13.19 -0.35 6.12
C GLY A 248 11.77 -0.75 6.53
N THR A 249 10.90 0.24 6.74
CA THR A 249 9.45 0.04 6.94
C THR A 249 8.64 0.89 5.95
#